data_AF-A0A820FYI6-F1
#
_entry.id   AF-A0A820FYI6-F1
#
_cell.length_a   1.000
_cell.length_b   1.000
_cell.length_c   1.000
_cell.angle_alpha   90.00
_cell.angle_beta   90.00
_cell.angle_gamma   90.00
#
_symmetry.space_group_name_H-M   'P 1'
#
loop_
_entity.id
_entity.type
_entity.pdbx_description
1 polymer ?
#
loop_
_entity_poly.entity_id
_entity_poly.type
_entity_poly.pdbx_seq_one_letter_code
_entity_poly.pdbx_strand_id
1 'polypeptide(L)'
;MTYCCSKCPNNMEEEKCQFEFFYQKTENRNGGVLMIIKEDISIRRVPCKLPNVCVVNIKGEEDFRLIGVHAPDSETWSSDDLSYFLSKKCIVYGDVNVNIMQYGKNAEIFLQWADEQFLAQALPNSSTSLQSDRVIDYAFV
;
A
#
# COMPACT_ATOMS: atom_id res chain seq x y z
N MET A 1 13.58 -12.61 -9.76
CA MET A 1 13.05 -13.06 -11.07
C MET A 1 12.87 -11.80 -11.91
N THR A 2 13.73 -11.55 -12.89
CA THR A 2 13.76 -10.29 -13.66
C THR A 2 12.68 -10.35 -14.75
N TYR A 3 11.77 -9.37 -14.79
CA TYR A 3 10.76 -9.25 -15.85
C TYR A 3 11.10 -8.03 -16.71
N CYS A 4 11.40 -8.24 -18.00
CA CYS A 4 11.58 -7.15 -18.96
C CYS A 4 10.22 -6.73 -19.52
N CYS A 5 9.96 -5.43 -19.59
CA CYS A 5 8.77 -4.87 -20.24
C CYS A 5 8.87 -5.12 -21.75
N SER A 6 8.02 -6.00 -22.30
CA SER A 6 8.13 -6.48 -23.69
C SER A 6 7.39 -5.64 -24.73
N LYS A 7 6.98 -4.41 -24.40
CA LYS A 7 6.22 -3.53 -25.32
C LYS A 7 6.65 -2.07 -25.23
N CYS A 8 7.83 -1.75 -25.75
CA CYS A 8 8.16 -0.39 -26.18
C CYS A 8 7.93 -0.29 -27.70
N PRO A 9 7.13 0.67 -28.21
CA PRO A 9 6.93 0.84 -29.64
C PRO A 9 8.16 1.49 -30.29
N ASN A 10 8.84 0.73 -31.15
CA ASN A 10 9.78 1.11 -32.22
C ASN A 10 10.86 2.17 -31.91
N ASN A 11 12.12 1.70 -31.89
CA ASN A 11 13.37 2.46 -32.05
C ASN A 11 13.88 3.31 -30.86
N MET A 12 13.67 2.86 -29.63
CA MET A 12 14.55 3.20 -28.51
C MET A 12 15.22 1.91 -28.03
N GLU A 13 16.52 1.99 -27.74
CA GLU A 13 17.29 0.90 -27.11
C GLU A 13 16.46 0.23 -26.02
N GLU A 14 16.44 -1.11 -25.98
CA GLU A 14 15.74 -1.87 -24.95
C GLU A 14 16.33 -1.51 -23.57
N GLU A 15 15.81 -0.46 -22.94
CA GLU A 15 16.08 -0.16 -21.55
C GLU A 15 15.53 -1.32 -20.73
N LYS A 16 16.45 -2.18 -20.29
CA LYS A 16 16.18 -3.29 -19.40
C LYS A 16 15.62 -2.72 -18.10
N CYS A 17 14.30 -2.61 -18.00
CA CYS A 17 13.64 -2.22 -16.76
C CYS A 17 13.80 -3.38 -15.77
N GLN A 18 14.72 -3.22 -14.83
CA GLN A 18 14.90 -4.15 -13.73
C GLN A 18 14.07 -3.67 -12.54
N PHE A 19 13.51 -4.62 -11.79
CA PHE A 19 12.57 -4.36 -10.70
C PHE A 19 12.94 -5.16 -9.46
N GLU A 20 12.88 -4.50 -8.30
CA GLU A 20 12.91 -5.12 -6.98
C GLU A 20 11.50 -5.48 -6.52
N PHE A 21 11.38 -6.60 -5.80
CA PHE A 21 10.11 -7.14 -5.34
C PHE A 21 10.10 -7.22 -3.81
N PHE A 22 9.12 -6.59 -3.18
CA PHE A 22 8.88 -6.67 -1.74
C PHE A 22 7.52 -7.31 -1.48
N TYR A 23 7.54 -8.47 -0.84
CA TYR A 23 6.34 -9.24 -0.55
C TYR A 23 6.14 -9.39 0.95
N GLN A 24 4.93 -9.08 1.42
CA GLN A 24 4.45 -9.51 2.74
C GLN A 24 3.28 -10.47 2.55
N LYS A 25 3.40 -11.67 3.13
CA LYS A 25 2.35 -12.68 3.09
C LYS A 25 1.15 -12.26 3.95
N THR A 26 -0.04 -12.69 3.53
CA THR A 26 -1.26 -12.68 4.35
C THR A 26 -1.24 -13.73 5.47
N GLU A 27 -2.19 -13.61 6.40
CA GLU A 27 -2.52 -14.60 7.44
C GLU A 27 -3.13 -15.87 6.83
N ASN A 28 -3.88 -15.71 5.75
CA ASN A 28 -4.57 -16.79 5.06
C ASN A 28 -3.66 -17.54 4.06
N ARG A 29 -4.19 -18.57 3.38
CA ARG A 29 -3.38 -19.38 2.43
C ARG A 29 -2.95 -18.60 1.18
N ASN A 30 -3.78 -17.68 0.68
CA ASN A 30 -3.58 -16.98 -0.59
C ASN A 30 -3.73 -15.47 -0.40
N GLY A 31 -2.76 -14.68 -0.90
CA GLY A 31 -2.81 -13.21 -0.89
C GLY A 31 -1.64 -12.56 -0.14
N GLY A 32 -1.72 -11.24 0.03
CA GLY A 32 -0.69 -10.43 0.65
C GLY A 32 -0.42 -9.16 -0.16
N VAL A 33 0.63 -8.45 0.22
CA VAL A 33 1.00 -7.19 -0.44
C VAL A 33 2.30 -7.40 -1.19
N LEU A 34 2.28 -7.14 -2.49
CA LEU A 34 3.44 -7.11 -3.37
C LEU A 34 3.70 -5.68 -3.83
N MET A 35 4.89 -5.16 -3.53
CA MET A 35 5.39 -3.92 -4.11
C MET A 35 6.45 -4.26 -5.16
N ILE A 36 6.32 -3.65 -6.33
CA ILE A 36 7.28 -3.79 -7.44
C ILE A 36 7.86 -2.39 -7.67
N ILE A 37 9.17 -2.25 -7.51
CA ILE A 37 9.85 -0.95 -7.52
C ILE A 37 11.00 -1.03 -8.51
N LYS A 38 11.18 0.01 -9.34
CA LYS A 38 12.27 0.06 -10.32
C LYS A 38 13.62 0.07 -9.59
N GLU A 39 14.59 -0.71 -10.08
CA GLU A 39 15.91 -0.90 -9.41
C GLU A 39 16.76 0.39 -9.32
N ASP A 40 16.46 1.42 -10.10
CA ASP A 40 17.12 2.73 -10.00
C ASP A 40 16.60 3.58 -8.83
N ILE A 41 15.54 3.15 -8.14
CA ILE A 41 15.01 3.80 -6.94
C ILE A 41 15.70 3.19 -5.72
N SER A 42 16.46 4.02 -4.98
CA SER A 42 17.11 3.55 -3.75
C SER A 42 16.09 3.24 -2.66
N ILE A 43 15.97 1.96 -2.31
CA ILE A 43 14.92 1.44 -1.45
C ILE A 43 15.52 0.64 -0.27
N ARG A 44 14.81 0.62 0.87
CA ARG A 44 15.12 -0.26 2.00
C ARG A 44 13.85 -0.87 2.58
N ARG A 45 13.82 -2.20 2.71
CA ARG A 45 12.78 -2.91 3.47
C ARG A 45 12.79 -2.48 4.94
N VAL A 46 11.64 -2.09 5.48
CA VAL A 46 11.45 -1.94 6.93
C VAL A 46 10.95 -3.28 7.46
N PRO A 47 11.60 -3.88 8.49
CA PRO A 47 11.11 -5.11 9.10
C PRO A 47 9.68 -4.94 9.62
N CYS A 48 8.76 -5.76 9.11
CA CYS A 48 7.36 -5.74 9.48
C CYS A 48 6.93 -7.17 9.83
N LYS A 49 6.39 -7.35 11.04
CA LYS A 49 5.82 -8.64 11.47
C LYS A 49 4.31 -8.70 11.24
N LEU A 50 3.66 -7.57 11.00
CA LEU A 50 2.25 -7.56 10.67
C LEU A 50 2.03 -8.29 9.34
N PRO A 51 1.18 -9.31 9.32
CA PRO A 51 0.79 -9.94 8.09
C PRO A 51 -0.05 -8.95 7.26
N ASN A 52 -0.04 -9.12 5.94
CA ASN A 52 -0.68 -8.20 5.01
C ASN A 52 -0.17 -6.74 5.00
N VAL A 53 0.92 -6.42 5.70
CA VAL A 53 1.48 -5.06 5.73
C VAL A 53 2.93 -5.07 5.24
N CYS A 54 3.17 -4.39 4.15
CA CYS A 54 4.46 -4.32 3.47
C CYS A 54 4.99 -2.90 3.62
N VAL A 55 6.18 -2.73 4.22
CA VAL A 55 6.74 -1.40 4.49
C VAL A 55 8.11 -1.25 3.87
N VAL A 56 8.33 -0.15 3.16
CA VAL A 56 9.62 0.19 2.53
C VAL A 56 9.90 1.69 2.69
N ASN A 57 11.17 2.05 2.85
CA ASN A 57 11.63 3.43 2.75
C ASN A 57 12.27 3.65 1.38
N ILE A 58 11.81 4.66 0.67
CA ILE A 58 12.47 5.22 -0.51
C ILE A 58 13.40 6.33 -0.03
N LYS A 59 14.66 6.26 -0.43
CA LYS A 59 15.64 7.32 -0.14
C LYS A 59 15.56 8.40 -1.22
N GLY A 60 15.56 9.65 -0.78
CA GLY A 60 15.62 10.84 -1.63
C GLY A 60 16.34 11.96 -0.89
N GLU A 61 16.05 13.21 -1.25
CA GLU A 61 16.48 14.37 -0.44
C GLU A 61 15.93 14.28 0.98
N GLU A 62 14.71 13.76 1.11
CA GLU A 62 14.14 13.31 2.37
C GLU A 62 13.61 11.88 2.21
N ASP A 63 13.87 11.04 3.20
CA ASP A 63 13.35 9.67 3.21
C ASP A 63 11.82 9.69 3.24
N PHE A 64 11.22 8.88 2.37
CA PHE A 64 9.79 8.75 2.22
C PHE A 64 9.38 7.28 2.40
N ARG A 65 8.32 7.02 3.17
CA ARG A 65 7.88 5.65 3.49
C ARG A 65 6.63 5.25 2.73
N LEU A 66 6.66 4.06 2.15
CA LEU A 66 5.48 3.40 1.59
C LEU A 66 5.02 2.28 2.53
N ILE A 67 3.74 2.28 2.86
CA ILE A 67 3.06 1.30 3.71
C ILE A 67 1.91 0.71 2.89
N GLY A 68 2.15 -0.45 2.29
CA GLY A 68 1.15 -1.17 1.53
C GLY A 68 0.36 -2.10 2.45
N VAL A 69 -0.96 -2.04 2.38
CA VAL A 69 -1.89 -2.74 3.27
C VAL A 69 -2.86 -3.59 2.45
N HIS A 70 -3.16 -4.77 2.96
CA HIS A 70 -4.32 -5.54 2.56
C HIS A 70 -5.09 -5.97 3.83
N ALA A 71 -6.28 -5.44 4.09
CA ALA A 71 -7.05 -5.77 5.30
C ALA A 71 -8.30 -6.58 4.92
N PRO A 72 -8.17 -7.90 4.68
CA PRO A 72 -9.34 -8.76 4.49
C PRO A 72 -10.11 -8.85 5.81
N ASP A 73 -11.44 -9.04 5.80
CA ASP A 73 -12.33 -9.11 6.99
C ASP A 73 -11.91 -10.04 8.16
N SER A 74 -10.90 -10.88 7.94
CA SER A 74 -10.36 -11.82 8.91
C SER A 74 -9.02 -11.37 9.50
N GLU A 75 -8.64 -10.11 9.36
CA GLU A 75 -7.36 -9.59 9.83
C GLU A 75 -7.26 -9.67 11.36
N THR A 76 -6.06 -9.99 11.89
CA THR A 76 -5.84 -10.02 13.34
C THR A 76 -5.23 -8.74 13.92
N TRP A 77 -4.93 -7.76 13.07
CA TRP A 77 -4.35 -6.47 13.46
C TRP A 77 -5.36 -5.33 13.29
N SER A 78 -5.10 -4.22 13.96
CA SER A 78 -5.93 -3.02 13.96
C SER A 78 -5.18 -1.82 13.36
N SER A 79 -5.90 -0.75 13.00
CA SER A 79 -5.27 0.47 12.49
C SER A 79 -4.21 1.04 13.44
N ASP A 80 -4.37 0.88 14.74
CA ASP A 80 -3.37 1.29 15.75
C ASP A 80 -2.03 0.58 15.58
N ASP A 81 -2.03 -0.67 15.11
CA ASP A 81 -0.80 -1.41 14.81
C ASP A 81 -0.04 -0.82 13.61
N LEU A 82 -0.75 -0.12 12.70
CA LEU A 82 -0.12 0.59 11.58
C LEU A 82 0.63 1.85 12.05
N SER A 83 0.22 2.46 13.16
CA SER A 83 0.82 3.68 13.71
C SER A 83 2.33 3.53 13.96
N TYR A 84 2.79 2.32 14.33
CA TYR A 84 4.21 2.02 14.54
C TYR A 84 5.07 2.17 13.28
N PHE A 85 4.45 2.11 12.10
CA PHE A 85 5.13 2.23 10.82
C PHE A 85 5.05 3.64 10.24
N LEU A 86 4.22 4.54 10.78
CA LEU A 86 4.12 5.90 10.26
C LEU A 86 5.44 6.64 10.38
N SER A 87 5.66 7.55 9.43
CA SER A 87 6.78 8.50 9.47
C SER A 87 6.29 9.86 8.99
N LYS A 88 7.05 10.91 9.29
CA LYS A 88 6.71 12.29 8.90
C LYS A 88 6.36 12.45 7.42
N LYS A 89 6.98 11.65 6.56
CA LYS A 89 6.66 11.53 5.13
C LYS A 89 6.33 10.08 4.83
N CYS A 90 5.05 9.75 4.73
CA CYS A 90 4.62 8.41 4.36
C CYS A 90 3.38 8.43 3.47
N ILE A 91 3.15 7.32 2.77
CA ILE A 91 1.87 7.00 2.18
C ILE A 91 1.45 5.62 2.71
N VAL A 92 0.24 5.54 3.24
CA VAL A 92 -0.45 4.28 3.51
C VAL A 92 -1.38 4.00 2.35
N TYR A 93 -1.34 2.83 1.73
CA TYR A 93 -2.19 2.53 0.58
C TYR A 93 -2.55 1.05 0.47
N GLY A 94 -3.68 0.77 -0.17
CA GLY A 94 -4.06 -0.58 -0.57
C GLY A 94 -5.53 -0.89 -0.27
N ASP A 95 -5.88 -2.16 -0.40
CA ASP A 95 -7.22 -2.68 -0.16
C ASP A 95 -7.42 -2.88 1.34
N VAL A 96 -8.05 -1.92 2.00
CA VAL A 96 -8.35 -2.02 3.43
C VAL A 96 -9.73 -2.63 3.70
N ASN A 97 -10.49 -2.99 2.67
CA ASN A 97 -11.86 -3.52 2.73
C ASN A 97 -12.86 -2.71 3.59
N VAL A 98 -12.52 -1.48 3.98
CA VAL A 98 -13.38 -0.54 4.70
C VAL A 98 -13.97 0.43 3.68
N ASN A 99 -15.29 0.43 3.54
CA ASN A 99 -15.96 1.42 2.70
C ASN A 99 -16.09 2.75 3.44
N ILE A 100 -15.11 3.64 3.26
CA ILE A 100 -15.09 4.97 3.88
C ILE A 100 -16.22 5.89 3.44
N MET A 101 -16.86 5.62 2.30
CA MET A 101 -17.96 6.43 1.78
C MET A 101 -19.31 6.06 2.42
N GLN A 102 -19.39 4.89 3.06
CA GLN A 102 -20.58 4.48 3.81
C GLN A 102 -20.29 4.57 5.30
N TYR A 103 -21.03 5.45 5.99
CA TYR A 103 -20.98 5.58 7.43
C TYR A 103 -21.26 4.23 8.10
N GLY A 104 -20.22 3.65 8.67
CA GLY A 104 -20.25 2.40 9.41
C GLY A 104 -19.14 2.40 10.45
N LYS A 105 -19.32 1.65 11.53
CA LYS A 105 -18.44 1.67 12.70
C LYS A 105 -16.96 1.47 12.35
N ASN A 106 -16.64 0.58 11.40
CA ASN A 106 -15.25 0.34 10.99
C ASN A 106 -14.67 1.52 10.18
N ALA A 107 -15.48 2.17 9.34
CA ALA A 107 -15.07 3.38 8.66
C ALA A 107 -14.84 4.53 9.65
N GLU A 108 -15.72 4.71 10.64
CA GLU A 108 -15.55 5.72 11.68
C GLU A 108 -14.27 5.51 12.49
N ILE A 109 -14.00 4.28 12.93
CA ILE A 109 -12.78 3.94 13.67
C ILE A 109 -11.53 4.22 12.82
N PHE A 110 -11.55 3.81 11.55
CA PHE A 110 -10.40 3.97 10.66
C PHE A 110 -10.15 5.44 10.28
N LEU A 111 -11.21 6.21 10.06
CA LEU A 111 -11.13 7.65 9.79
C LEU A 111 -10.69 8.42 11.03
N GLN A 112 -11.20 8.06 12.21
CA GLN A 112 -10.76 8.66 13.48
C GLN A 112 -9.27 8.38 13.71
N TRP A 113 -8.81 7.14 13.49
CA TRP A 113 -7.40 6.80 13.57
C TRP A 113 -6.56 7.66 12.60
N ALA A 114 -6.99 7.80 11.35
CA ALA A 114 -6.29 8.63 10.38
C ALA A 114 -6.21 10.10 10.82
N ASP A 115 -7.30 10.66 11.35
CA ASP A 115 -7.35 12.03 11.88
C ASP A 115 -6.40 12.21 13.07
N GLU A 116 -6.35 11.24 14.01
CA GLU A 116 -5.43 11.25 15.15
C GLU A 116 -3.96 11.22 14.74
N GLN A 117 -3.66 10.61 13.59
CA GLN A 117 -2.32 10.56 13.01
C GLN A 117 -2.04 11.71 12.01
N PHE A 118 -2.96 12.67 11.86
CA PHE A 118 -2.90 13.77 10.90
C PHE A 118 -2.72 13.32 9.44
N LEU A 119 -3.32 12.19 9.08
CA LEU A 119 -3.26 11.62 7.74
C LEU A 119 -4.38 12.17 6.86
N ALA A 120 -4.02 12.70 5.69
CA ALA A 120 -4.97 13.19 4.72
C ALA A 120 -5.41 12.09 3.74
N GLN A 121 -6.71 11.99 3.48
CA GLN A 121 -7.26 11.01 2.54
C GLN A 121 -6.98 11.41 1.09
N ALA A 122 -6.51 10.46 0.29
CA ALA A 122 -6.41 10.53 -1.16
C ALA A 122 -7.34 9.46 -1.78
N LEU A 123 -8.57 9.88 -2.10
CA LEU A 123 -9.63 8.98 -2.56
C LEU A 123 -9.72 8.95 -4.09
N PRO A 124 -10.00 7.78 -4.67
CA PRO A 124 -10.31 7.68 -6.09
C PRO A 124 -11.68 8.31 -6.41
N ASN A 125 -11.85 8.76 -7.64
CA ASN A 125 -13.11 9.37 -8.11
C ASN A 125 -14.19 8.33 -8.47
N SER A 126 -13.91 7.03 -8.32
CA SER A 126 -14.80 5.93 -8.69
C SER A 126 -14.66 4.75 -7.73
N SER A 127 -15.66 3.86 -7.73
CA SER A 127 -15.63 2.60 -6.98
C SER A 127 -14.40 1.76 -7.35
N THR A 128 -13.82 1.10 -6.35
CA THR A 128 -12.65 0.23 -6.55
C THR A 128 -12.94 -1.24 -6.26
N SER A 129 -14.10 -1.53 -5.66
CA SER A 129 -14.56 -2.91 -5.47
C SER A 129 -15.03 -3.57 -6.77
N LEU A 130 -14.64 -4.83 -6.98
CA LEU A 130 -15.10 -5.64 -8.12
C LEU A 130 -16.58 -6.02 -8.08
N GLN A 131 -17.21 -5.97 -6.90
CA GLN A 131 -18.54 -6.56 -6.66
C GLN A 131 -19.59 -5.54 -6.20
N SER A 132 -19.22 -4.25 -6.09
CA SER A 132 -20.09 -3.22 -5.52
C SER A 132 -19.58 -1.81 -5.82
N ASP A 133 -20.40 -0.79 -5.57
CA ASP A 133 -20.03 0.63 -5.73
C ASP A 133 -19.15 1.16 -4.58
N ARG A 134 -18.51 0.27 -3.81
CA ARG A 134 -17.70 0.63 -2.64
C ARG A 134 -16.32 1.15 -3.09
N VAL A 135 -15.80 2.11 -2.33
CA VAL A 135 -14.41 2.57 -2.41
C VAL A 135 -13.66 1.94 -1.24
N ILE A 136 -12.84 0.93 -1.54
CA ILE A 136 -12.12 0.12 -0.54
C ILE A 136 -10.60 0.14 -0.76
N ASP A 137 -10.17 0.61 -1.93
CA ASP A 137 -8.77 0.87 -2.26
C ASP A 137 -8.56 2.38 -2.27
N TYR A 138 -7.70 2.86 -1.39
CA TYR A 138 -7.37 4.27 -1.30
C TYR A 138 -6.00 4.45 -0.66
N ALA A 139 -5.59 5.71 -0.55
CA ALA A 139 -4.34 6.09 0.09
C ALA A 139 -4.55 7.17 1.14
N PHE A 140 -3.63 7.23 2.10
CA PHE A 140 -3.42 8.36 2.99
C PHE A 140 -2.02 8.93 2.82
N VAL A 141 -1.87 10.24 3.05
CA VAL A 141 -0.62 10.99 2.95
C VAL A 141 -0.37 11.79 4.23
#